data_AF-A0A3R7PY42-F1
#
_entry.id   AF-A0A3R7PY42-F1
#
_cell.length_a   1.000
_cell.length_b   1.000
_cell.length_c   1.000
_cell.angle_alpha   90.00
_cell.angle_beta   90.00
_cell.angle_gamma   90.00
#
_symmetry.space_group_name_H-M   'P 1'
#
loop_
_entity.id
_entity.type
_entity.pdbx_description
1 polymer ?
#
loop_
_entity_poly.entity_id
_entity_poly.type
_entity_poly.pdbx_seq_one_letter_code
_entity_poly.pdbx_strand_id
1 'polypeptide(L)'
;MSSFVEQVGSFFYIINPNTTTFEHVEEVPNYVNDAVPVFISFLVLELLVGFATGKKIARFNDGITSLGHGLVYEACKWFFYFGEVLQKARGMSSWSDSLRAVFYGPGWVPGAPRLGDPDAFPDVKAPRAKYDPQVPLWNVWYCIVHLFLALVFQQLLHARVMVFPWYTTAAYLFFIFLTVGCVGGMQDGSWWAPYLETLRCFLYVLYAHHAHVTPYPVVDGALVACFLLGFFVWLRHDLEGVVGGTTSLKSERKLVKSG
;
A
#
# COMPACT_ATOMS: atom_id res chain seq x y z
N MET A 1 -18.76 30.96 -9.01
CA MET A 1 -18.85 31.16 -7.55
C MET A 1 -17.47 31.56 -7.05
N SER A 2 -17.29 32.12 -5.84
CA SER A 2 -15.96 32.59 -5.40
C SER A 2 -14.94 31.43 -5.43
N SER A 3 -13.75 31.68 -5.99
CA SER A 3 -12.67 30.68 -6.15
C SER A 3 -12.38 29.90 -4.87
N PHE A 4 -12.55 30.53 -3.71
CA PHE A 4 -12.40 29.90 -2.40
C PHE A 4 -13.44 28.79 -2.11
N VAL A 5 -14.70 28.97 -2.49
CA VAL A 5 -15.75 27.95 -2.24
C VAL A 5 -15.52 26.72 -3.11
N GLU A 6 -15.05 26.93 -4.34
CA GLU A 6 -14.59 25.85 -5.21
C GLU A 6 -13.36 25.17 -4.60
N GLN A 7 -12.32 25.91 -4.19
CA GLN A 7 -11.14 25.33 -3.54
C GLN A 7 -11.46 24.55 -2.25
N VAL A 8 -12.38 25.02 -1.41
CA VAL A 8 -12.81 24.25 -0.22
C VAL A 8 -13.67 23.05 -0.63
N GLY A 9 -14.53 23.22 -1.63
CA GLY A 9 -15.37 22.15 -2.16
C GLY A 9 -14.58 21.00 -2.78
N SER A 10 -13.40 21.25 -3.39
CA SER A 10 -12.56 20.20 -3.97
C SER A 10 -11.98 19.28 -2.91
N PHE A 11 -11.60 19.82 -1.74
CA PHE A 11 -11.14 19.01 -0.61
C PHE A 11 -12.18 18.00 -0.12
N PHE A 12 -13.46 18.33 -0.22
CA PHE A 12 -14.56 17.46 0.20
C PHE A 12 -15.23 16.70 -0.95
N TYR A 13 -14.67 16.77 -2.16
CA TYR A 13 -15.26 16.14 -3.37
C TYR A 13 -16.70 16.61 -3.68
N ILE A 14 -17.02 17.88 -3.37
CA ILE A 14 -18.37 18.47 -3.56
C ILE A 14 -18.50 19.20 -4.91
N ILE A 15 -17.41 19.35 -5.67
CA ILE A 15 -17.43 20.02 -6.98
C ILE A 15 -17.99 19.11 -8.07
N ASN A 16 -18.72 19.70 -9.01
CA ASN A 16 -19.21 19.00 -10.19
C ASN A 16 -18.04 18.49 -11.08
N PRO A 17 -17.98 17.20 -11.44
CA PRO A 17 -16.91 16.64 -12.28
C PRO A 17 -16.82 17.27 -13.67
N ASN A 18 -17.96 17.73 -14.22
CA ASN A 18 -18.02 18.34 -15.55
C ASN A 18 -17.32 19.71 -15.59
N THR A 19 -17.13 20.36 -14.44
CA THR A 19 -16.42 21.65 -14.34
C THR A 19 -14.93 21.51 -14.04
N THR A 20 -14.44 20.28 -13.81
CA THR A 20 -13.04 20.01 -13.42
C THR A 20 -12.36 18.98 -14.32
N THR A 21 -12.98 18.63 -15.45
CA THR A 21 -12.42 17.71 -16.45
C THR A 21 -12.05 18.52 -17.69
N PHE A 22 -10.78 18.47 -18.09
CA PHE A 22 -10.23 19.20 -19.23
C PHE A 22 -9.79 18.22 -20.32
N GLU A 23 -9.86 18.63 -21.58
CA GLU A 23 -9.46 17.80 -22.72
C GLU A 23 -7.93 17.84 -22.94
N HIS A 24 -7.30 18.98 -22.65
CA HIS A 24 -5.86 19.19 -22.79
C HIS A 24 -5.16 19.37 -21.44
N VAL A 25 -3.91 18.87 -21.31
CA VAL A 25 -3.15 18.87 -20.04
C VAL A 25 -2.77 20.29 -19.62
N GLU A 26 -2.54 21.17 -20.59
CA GLU A 26 -2.17 22.58 -20.40
C GLU A 26 -3.30 23.39 -19.75
N GLU A 27 -4.53 22.91 -19.88
CA GLU A 27 -5.73 23.51 -19.28
C GLU A 27 -5.94 23.06 -17.83
N VAL A 28 -5.23 22.02 -17.38
CA VAL A 28 -5.35 21.48 -16.02
C VAL A 28 -4.70 22.44 -15.02
N PRO A 29 -5.47 23.04 -14.10
CA PRO A 29 -4.91 23.91 -13.07
C PRO A 29 -3.95 23.13 -12.16
N ASN A 30 -2.94 23.80 -11.62
CA ASN A 30 -2.06 23.18 -10.63
C ASN A 30 -2.79 23.06 -9.28
N TYR A 31 -3.57 22.00 -9.12
CA TYR A 31 -4.35 21.72 -7.92
C TYR A 31 -3.51 21.64 -6.65
N VAL A 32 -2.22 21.29 -6.76
CA VAL A 32 -1.32 21.27 -5.60
C VAL A 32 -1.11 22.69 -5.08
N ASN A 33 -0.84 23.65 -5.97
CA ASN A 33 -0.66 25.05 -5.59
C ASN A 33 -1.95 25.68 -5.07
N ASP A 34 -3.11 25.31 -5.62
CA ASP A 34 -4.42 25.79 -5.15
C ASP A 34 -4.82 25.18 -3.79
N ALA A 35 -4.42 23.95 -3.52
CA ALA A 35 -4.75 23.24 -2.29
C ALA A 35 -3.88 23.65 -1.09
N VAL A 36 -2.59 23.98 -1.33
CA VAL A 36 -1.64 24.32 -0.26
C VAL A 36 -2.13 25.46 0.65
N PRO A 37 -2.66 26.59 0.13
CA PRO A 37 -3.17 27.68 0.98
C PRO A 37 -4.33 27.24 1.89
N VAL A 38 -5.29 26.47 1.37
CA VAL A 38 -6.45 25.98 2.14
C VAL A 38 -5.99 24.96 3.20
N PHE A 39 -5.06 24.07 2.84
CA PHE A 39 -4.45 23.12 3.76
C PHE A 39 -3.73 23.81 4.94
N ILE A 40 -2.87 24.79 4.64
CA ILE A 40 -2.17 25.58 5.66
C ILE A 40 -3.16 26.36 6.52
N SER A 41 -4.23 26.91 5.92
CA SER A 41 -5.27 27.63 6.64
C SER A 41 -6.00 26.73 7.64
N PHE A 42 -6.36 25.51 7.25
CA PHE A 42 -6.97 24.53 8.17
C PHE A 42 -6.01 24.07 9.27
N LEU A 43 -4.73 23.88 8.95
CA LEU A 43 -3.70 23.54 9.93
C LEU A 43 -3.52 24.64 10.98
N VAL A 44 -3.45 25.91 10.55
CA VAL A 44 -3.40 27.06 11.46
C VAL A 44 -4.69 27.19 12.27
N LEU A 45 -5.86 26.99 11.64
CA LEU A 45 -7.15 27.03 12.32
C LEU A 45 -7.24 25.94 13.40
N GLU A 46 -6.81 24.71 13.10
CA GLU A 46 -6.74 23.61 14.07
C GLU A 46 -5.81 23.98 15.25
N LEU A 47 -4.67 24.62 14.98
CA LEU A 47 -3.74 25.12 15.99
C LEU A 47 -4.39 26.19 16.90
N LEU A 48 -5.11 27.14 16.30
CA LEU A 48 -5.79 28.23 17.01
C LEU A 48 -6.97 27.72 17.83
N VAL A 49 -7.78 26.81 17.29
CA VAL A 49 -8.89 26.17 18.02
C VAL A 49 -8.35 25.28 19.15
N GLY A 50 -7.26 24.54 18.91
CA GLY A 50 -6.57 23.78 19.93
C GLY A 50 -6.10 24.68 21.08
N PHE A 51 -5.51 25.84 20.75
CA PHE A 51 -5.07 26.83 21.73
C PHE A 51 -6.24 27.42 22.52
N ALA A 52 -7.31 27.83 21.83
CA ALA A 52 -8.51 28.42 22.43
C ALA A 52 -9.27 27.43 23.34
N THR A 53 -9.25 26.13 23.02
CA THR A 53 -9.91 25.09 23.83
C THR A 53 -9.07 24.56 24.98
N GLY A 54 -7.84 25.08 25.18
CA GLY A 54 -6.92 24.62 26.22
C GLY A 54 -6.51 23.15 26.08
N LYS A 55 -6.84 22.51 24.95
CA LYS A 55 -6.43 21.15 24.65
C LYS A 55 -4.96 21.19 24.27
N LYS A 56 -4.20 20.15 24.64
CA LYS A 56 -2.82 19.99 24.16
C LYS A 56 -2.86 19.87 22.64
N ILE A 57 -2.60 20.99 21.98
CA ILE A 57 -2.42 21.12 20.54
C ILE A 57 -1.39 20.08 20.14
N ALA A 58 -1.71 19.28 19.12
CA ALA A 58 -0.95 18.15 18.58
C ALA A 58 0.47 18.02 19.17
N ARG A 59 0.71 16.93 19.92
CA ARG A 59 2.01 16.72 20.57
C ARG A 59 3.06 16.74 19.47
N PHE A 60 4.11 17.55 19.62
CA PHE A 60 5.20 17.63 18.65
C PHE A 60 5.74 16.24 18.25
N ASN A 61 5.75 15.31 19.20
CA ASN A 61 6.05 13.89 18.97
C ASN A 61 5.18 13.23 17.89
N ASP A 62 3.88 13.53 17.88
CA ASP A 62 2.92 12.96 16.91
C ASP A 62 3.14 13.58 15.53
N GLY A 63 3.55 14.85 15.47
CA GLY A 63 3.98 15.53 14.25
C GLY A 63 5.22 14.88 13.63
N ILE A 64 6.27 14.65 14.43
CA ILE A 64 7.47 13.92 13.99
C ILE A 64 7.10 12.50 13.54
N THR A 65 6.27 11.80 14.32
CA THR A 65 5.85 10.43 14.00
C THR A 65 5.08 10.38 12.68
N SER A 66 4.18 11.32 12.42
CA SER A 66 3.39 11.38 11.18
C SER A 66 4.27 11.68 9.96
N LEU A 67 5.21 12.63 10.08
CA LEU A 67 6.19 12.91 9.04
C LEU A 67 7.09 11.69 8.77
N GLY A 68 7.50 10.98 9.82
CA GLY A 68 8.25 9.73 9.71
C GLY A 68 7.51 8.66 8.92
N HIS A 69 6.21 8.45 9.19
CA HIS A 69 5.39 7.52 8.40
C HIS A 69 5.30 7.93 6.92
N GLY A 70 5.14 9.22 6.63
CA GLY A 70 5.14 9.74 5.25
C GLY A 70 6.45 9.46 4.52
N LEU A 71 7.59 9.73 5.17
CA LEU A 71 8.92 9.44 4.60
C LEU A 71 9.15 7.95 4.36
N VAL A 72 8.73 7.09 5.29
CA VAL A 72 8.80 5.63 5.13
C VAL A 72 7.94 5.19 3.95
N TYR A 73 6.72 5.71 3.82
CA TYR A 73 5.84 5.40 2.69
C TYR A 73 6.47 5.82 1.34
N GLU A 74 7.03 7.02 1.24
CA GLU A 74 7.76 7.47 0.06
C GLU A 74 8.96 6.57 -0.26
N ALA A 75 9.74 6.19 0.76
CA ALA A 75 10.86 5.27 0.59
C ALA A 75 10.39 3.88 0.12
N CYS A 76 9.27 3.36 0.64
CA CYS A 76 8.68 2.10 0.21
C CYS A 76 8.29 2.12 -1.28
N LYS A 77 7.78 3.24 -1.79
CA LYS A 77 7.50 3.38 -3.24
C LYS A 77 8.74 3.17 -4.10
N TRP A 78 9.90 3.67 -3.66
CA TRP A 78 11.15 3.44 -4.40
C TRP A 78 11.47 1.96 -4.57
N PHE A 79 11.19 1.10 -3.59
CA PHE A 79 11.44 -0.34 -3.73
C PHE A 79 10.61 -0.97 -4.87
N PHE A 80 9.39 -0.50 -5.10
CA PHE A 80 8.55 -0.98 -6.22
C PHE A 80 9.06 -0.48 -7.57
N TYR A 81 9.43 0.80 -7.69
CA TYR A 81 9.92 1.38 -8.95
C TYR A 81 11.36 0.97 -9.29
N PHE A 82 12.16 0.62 -8.29
CA PHE A 82 13.58 0.31 -8.48
C PHE A 82 13.80 -0.90 -9.41
N GLY A 83 12.92 -1.90 -9.36
CA GLY A 83 13.01 -3.05 -10.27
C GLY A 83 12.91 -2.64 -11.74
N GLU A 84 11.99 -1.74 -12.07
CA GLU A 84 11.79 -1.25 -13.44
C GLU A 84 12.91 -0.30 -13.86
N VAL A 85 13.38 0.56 -12.96
CA VAL A 85 14.53 1.43 -13.20
C VAL A 85 15.80 0.62 -13.46
N LEU A 86 16.04 -0.45 -12.69
CA LEU A 86 17.17 -1.36 -12.93
C LEU A 86 17.02 -2.14 -14.23
N GLN A 87 15.82 -2.62 -14.54
CA GLN A 87 15.55 -3.30 -15.81
C GLN A 87 15.84 -2.37 -16.99
N LYS A 88 15.41 -1.11 -16.90
CA LYS A 88 15.71 -0.07 -17.88
C LYS A 88 17.20 0.22 -17.98
N ALA A 89 17.88 0.41 -16.84
CA ALA A 89 19.32 0.68 -16.82
C ALA A 89 20.13 -0.45 -17.47
N ARG A 90 19.73 -1.71 -17.26
CA ARG A 90 20.33 -2.89 -17.92
C ARG A 90 20.03 -2.98 -19.41
N GLY A 91 18.92 -2.38 -19.87
CA GLY A 91 18.52 -2.35 -21.28
C GLY A 91 19.20 -1.24 -22.10
N MET A 92 19.96 -0.34 -21.47
CA MET A 92 20.68 0.74 -22.16
C MET A 92 21.94 0.22 -22.85
N SER A 93 22.25 0.77 -24.01
CA SER A 93 23.42 0.38 -24.81
C SER A 93 24.75 0.89 -24.25
N SER A 94 24.73 1.99 -23.50
CA SER A 94 25.91 2.63 -22.91
C SER A 94 25.82 2.65 -21.39
N TRP A 95 26.94 2.36 -20.72
CA TRP A 95 27.04 2.38 -19.27
C TRP A 95 26.78 3.78 -18.66
N SER A 96 27.13 4.85 -19.40
CA SER A 96 26.81 6.23 -18.99
C SER A 96 25.31 6.46 -18.96
N ASP A 97 24.59 5.94 -19.96
CA ASP A 97 23.13 6.07 -20.05
C ASP A 97 22.43 5.16 -19.04
N SER A 98 23.01 4.00 -18.72
CA SER A 98 22.56 3.16 -17.60
C SER A 98 22.61 3.91 -16.27
N LEU A 99 23.71 4.61 -15.97
CA LEU A 99 23.81 5.41 -14.74
C LEU A 99 22.82 6.58 -14.75
N ARG A 100 22.71 7.29 -15.88
CA ARG A 100 21.76 8.40 -16.02
C ARG A 100 20.31 7.94 -15.85
N ALA A 101 19.95 6.77 -16.35
CA ALA A 101 18.61 6.20 -16.15
C ALA A 101 18.29 5.95 -14.67
N VAL A 102 19.28 5.58 -13.84
CA VAL A 102 19.08 5.40 -12.39
C VAL A 102 18.93 6.75 -11.67
N PHE A 103 19.74 7.75 -12.02
CA PHE A 103 19.76 9.04 -11.33
C PHE A 103 18.72 10.05 -11.82
N TYR A 104 18.31 9.98 -13.09
CA TYR A 104 17.38 10.92 -13.70
C TYR A 104 15.94 10.41 -13.71
N GLY A 105 15.73 9.15 -13.30
CA GLY A 105 14.43 8.56 -13.07
C GLY A 105 13.83 7.84 -14.27
N PRO A 106 12.64 7.24 -14.09
CA PRO A 106 12.03 6.33 -15.06
C PRO A 106 11.58 7.02 -16.36
N GLY A 107 11.36 8.34 -16.37
CA GLY A 107 10.97 9.10 -17.56
C GLY A 107 12.11 9.48 -18.51
N TRP A 108 13.38 9.35 -18.09
CA TRP A 108 14.53 9.83 -18.88
C TRP A 108 14.89 8.90 -20.05
N VAL A 109 15.09 9.43 -21.25
CA VAL A 109 15.59 8.67 -22.42
C VAL A 109 16.89 9.27 -22.95
N PRO A 110 17.78 8.48 -23.60
CA PRO A 110 19.00 9.02 -24.19
C PRO A 110 18.70 10.17 -25.16
N GLY A 111 19.29 11.33 -24.92
CA GLY A 111 19.04 12.56 -25.70
C GLY A 111 18.01 13.52 -25.10
N ALA A 112 17.19 13.08 -24.13
CA ALA A 112 16.23 13.96 -23.45
C ALA A 112 16.87 14.76 -22.29
N PRO A 113 16.27 15.91 -21.91
CA PRO A 113 16.63 16.65 -20.71
C PRO A 113 16.56 15.79 -19.44
N ARG A 114 17.21 16.20 -18.36
CA ARG A 114 17.25 15.44 -17.09
C ARG A 114 15.87 15.04 -16.56
N LEU A 115 14.85 15.88 -16.72
CA LEU A 115 13.49 15.60 -16.24
C LEU A 115 12.64 14.78 -17.24
N GLY A 116 13.22 14.37 -18.37
CA GLY A 116 12.47 13.84 -19.49
C GLY A 116 11.93 14.95 -20.39
N ASP A 117 11.31 14.56 -21.49
CA ASP A 117 10.62 15.44 -22.41
C ASP A 117 9.11 15.30 -22.16
N PRO A 118 8.42 16.33 -21.64
CA PRO A 118 6.98 16.29 -21.41
C PRO A 118 6.17 16.04 -22.69
N ASP A 119 6.67 16.51 -23.83
CA ASP A 119 5.98 16.42 -25.12
C ASP A 119 6.16 15.03 -25.76
N ALA A 120 7.09 14.22 -25.24
CA ALA A 120 7.30 12.84 -25.67
C ALA A 120 6.35 11.85 -25.00
N PHE A 121 5.56 12.29 -24.00
CA PHE A 121 4.52 11.43 -23.44
C PHE A 121 3.40 11.27 -24.48
N PRO A 122 3.03 10.03 -24.84
CA PRO A 122 1.91 9.83 -25.73
C PRO A 122 0.65 10.41 -25.08
N ASP A 123 -0.12 11.18 -25.84
CA ASP A 123 -1.41 11.69 -25.39
C ASP A 123 -2.22 10.55 -24.78
N VAL A 124 -2.69 10.76 -23.55
CA VAL A 124 -3.42 9.75 -22.80
C VAL A 124 -4.77 9.53 -23.51
N LYS A 125 -4.80 8.59 -24.43
CA LYS A 125 -6.03 8.21 -25.14
C LYS A 125 -7.00 7.64 -24.11
N ALA A 126 -8.06 8.39 -23.84
CA ALA A 126 -9.19 7.87 -23.08
C ALA A 126 -9.87 6.74 -23.88
N PRO A 127 -10.39 5.68 -23.23
CA PRO A 127 -10.39 5.42 -21.80
C PRO A 127 -9.22 4.50 -21.38
N ARG A 128 -8.42 4.93 -20.40
CA ARG A 128 -7.46 4.04 -19.70
C ARG A 128 -8.26 3.05 -18.86
N ALA A 129 -8.12 1.75 -19.12
CA ALA A 129 -8.68 0.72 -18.25
C ALA A 129 -8.07 0.86 -16.85
N LYS A 130 -8.89 1.18 -15.85
CA LYS A 130 -8.45 1.27 -14.46
C LYS A 130 -8.04 -0.12 -13.98
N TYR A 131 -6.84 -0.25 -13.40
CA TYR A 131 -6.46 -1.49 -12.72
C TYR A 131 -7.38 -1.67 -11.52
N ASP A 132 -8.26 -2.67 -11.61
CA ASP A 132 -9.23 -3.01 -10.58
C ASP A 132 -9.42 -4.54 -10.55
N PRO A 133 -8.51 -5.27 -9.87
CA PRO A 133 -8.61 -6.71 -9.73
C PRO A 133 -9.94 -7.09 -9.09
N GLN A 134 -10.79 -7.79 -9.83
CA GLN A 134 -12.05 -8.28 -9.31
C GLN A 134 -11.78 -9.52 -8.44
N VAL A 135 -11.65 -9.32 -7.13
CA VAL A 135 -11.49 -10.41 -6.16
C VAL A 135 -12.85 -10.92 -5.67
N PRO A 136 -13.00 -12.23 -5.44
CA PRO A 136 -14.26 -12.78 -4.96
C PRO A 136 -14.58 -12.27 -3.54
N LEU A 137 -15.87 -12.08 -3.23
CA LEU A 137 -16.33 -11.52 -1.95
C LEU A 137 -15.82 -12.27 -0.72
N TRP A 138 -15.66 -13.59 -0.79
CA TRP A 138 -15.13 -14.36 0.33
C TRP A 138 -13.68 -13.97 0.68
N ASN A 139 -12.87 -13.62 -0.32
CA ASN A 139 -11.48 -13.18 -0.13
C ASN A 139 -11.44 -11.78 0.52
N VAL A 140 -12.39 -10.91 0.16
CA VAL A 140 -12.57 -9.61 0.82
C VAL A 140 -12.89 -9.79 2.31
N TRP A 141 -13.87 -10.63 2.64
CA TRP A 141 -14.21 -10.92 4.03
C TRP A 141 -13.07 -11.58 4.80
N TYR A 142 -12.37 -12.53 4.17
CA TYR A 142 -11.16 -13.12 4.74
C TYR A 142 -10.12 -12.05 5.09
N CYS A 143 -9.81 -11.15 4.15
CA CYS A 143 -8.88 -10.06 4.34
C CYS A 143 -9.31 -9.12 5.49
N ILE A 144 -10.60 -8.78 5.57
CA ILE A 144 -11.14 -7.95 6.67
C ILE A 144 -10.96 -8.65 8.02
N VAL A 145 -11.28 -9.94 8.12
CA VAL A 145 -11.12 -10.72 9.36
C VAL A 145 -9.64 -10.75 9.77
N HIS A 146 -8.74 -11.05 8.83
CA HIS A 146 -7.30 -11.14 9.11
C HIS A 146 -6.68 -9.78 9.45
N LEU A 147 -7.17 -8.69 8.86
CA LEU A 147 -6.80 -7.32 9.25
C LEU A 147 -7.27 -6.99 10.66
N PHE A 148 -8.51 -7.35 11.01
CA PHE A 148 -9.03 -7.18 12.37
C PHE A 148 -8.23 -8.00 13.40
N LEU A 149 -7.89 -9.25 13.07
CA LEU A 149 -7.02 -10.08 13.90
C LEU A 149 -5.64 -9.44 14.08
N ALA A 150 -5.06 -8.83 13.04
CA ALA A 150 -3.78 -8.13 13.15
C ALA A 150 -3.85 -6.95 14.15
N LEU A 151 -4.98 -6.22 14.18
CA LEU A 151 -5.21 -5.17 15.18
C LEU A 151 -5.32 -5.75 16.60
N VAL A 152 -6.00 -6.90 16.77
CA VAL A 152 -6.06 -7.60 18.06
C VAL A 152 -4.67 -8.06 18.51
N PHE A 153 -3.87 -8.67 17.63
CA PHE A 153 -2.49 -9.06 17.93
C PHE A 153 -1.61 -7.87 18.30
N GLN A 154 -1.78 -6.72 17.62
CA GLN A 154 -1.09 -5.48 17.95
C GLN A 154 -1.46 -4.98 19.36
N GLN A 155 -2.74 -5.01 19.72
CA GLN A 155 -3.20 -4.63 21.06
C GLN A 155 -2.65 -5.58 22.14
N LEU A 156 -2.62 -6.90 21.88
CA LEU A 156 -2.04 -7.90 22.79
C LEU A 156 -0.53 -7.70 22.99
N LEU A 157 0.20 -7.40 21.91
CA LEU A 157 1.63 -7.09 21.98
C LEU A 157 1.87 -5.83 22.82
N HIS A 158 1.13 -4.76 22.57
CA HIS A 158 1.26 -3.52 23.34
C HIS A 158 1.02 -3.74 24.83
N ALA A 159 0.05 -4.59 25.20
CA ALA A 159 -0.22 -4.93 26.59
C ALA A 159 0.89 -5.75 27.28
N ARG A 160 1.74 -6.44 26.51
CA ARG A 160 2.76 -7.39 27.04
C ARG A 160 4.19 -7.07 26.66
N VAL A 161 4.43 -5.95 25.96
CA VAL A 161 5.75 -5.57 25.45
C VAL A 161 6.82 -5.49 26.54
N MET A 162 6.43 -5.12 27.77
CA MET A 162 7.33 -5.01 28.92
C MET A 162 7.70 -6.36 29.54
N VAL A 163 6.94 -7.43 29.25
CA VAL A 163 7.15 -8.77 29.80
C VAL A 163 7.87 -9.67 28.79
N PHE A 164 7.60 -9.48 27.51
CA PHE A 164 8.18 -10.32 26.46
C PHE A 164 9.66 -10.03 26.21
N PRO A 165 10.47 -11.07 25.97
CA PRO A 165 11.82 -10.89 25.49
C PRO A 165 11.82 -10.31 24.08
N TRP A 166 12.87 -9.58 23.73
CA TRP A 166 12.95 -8.82 22.47
C TRP A 166 12.67 -9.65 21.22
N TYR A 167 13.09 -10.92 21.19
CA TYR A 167 12.89 -11.81 20.04
C TYR A 167 11.42 -12.20 19.85
N THR A 168 10.66 -12.33 20.94
CA THR A 168 9.21 -12.60 20.86
C THR A 168 8.49 -11.37 20.34
N THR A 169 8.84 -10.19 20.85
CA THR A 169 8.33 -8.91 20.34
C THR A 169 8.63 -8.75 18.84
N ALA A 170 9.88 -9.03 18.41
CA ALA A 170 10.27 -8.99 17.01
C ALA A 170 9.47 -9.97 16.14
N ALA A 171 9.22 -11.19 16.64
CA ALA A 171 8.40 -12.19 15.93
C ALA A 171 6.94 -11.73 15.76
N TYR A 172 6.33 -11.13 16.78
CA TYR A 172 4.97 -10.56 16.66
C TYR A 172 4.92 -9.40 15.67
N LEU A 173 5.90 -8.47 15.71
CA LEU A 173 5.99 -7.37 14.76
C LEU A 173 6.14 -7.88 13.33
N PHE A 174 7.03 -8.86 13.12
CA PHE A 174 7.20 -9.51 11.82
C PHE A 174 5.91 -10.20 11.36
N PHE A 175 5.19 -10.89 12.25
CA PHE A 175 3.92 -11.54 11.93
C PHE A 175 2.82 -10.54 11.53
N ILE A 176 2.71 -9.40 12.22
CA ILE A 176 1.78 -8.32 11.86
C ILE A 176 2.14 -7.74 10.50
N PHE A 177 3.42 -7.42 10.27
CA PHE A 177 3.90 -6.94 8.98
C PHE A 177 3.61 -7.92 7.85
N LEU A 178 3.88 -9.21 8.07
CA LEU A 178 3.59 -10.29 7.13
C LEU A 178 2.08 -10.38 6.83
N THR A 179 1.23 -10.23 7.84
CA THR A 179 -0.23 -10.26 7.68
C THR A 179 -0.73 -9.12 6.80
N VAL A 180 -0.28 -7.88 7.07
CA VAL A 180 -0.64 -6.71 6.25
C VAL A 180 -0.14 -6.89 4.81
N GLY A 181 1.08 -7.43 4.65
CA GLY A 181 1.63 -7.75 3.32
C GLY A 181 0.80 -8.79 2.56
N CYS A 182 0.36 -9.86 3.22
CA CYS A 182 -0.50 -10.89 2.60
C CYS A 182 -1.86 -10.30 2.21
N VAL A 183 -2.49 -9.51 3.10
CA VAL A 183 -3.77 -8.83 2.83
C VAL A 183 -3.65 -7.90 1.63
N GLY A 184 -2.63 -7.02 1.59
CA GLY A 184 -2.40 -6.13 0.46
C GLY A 184 -2.16 -6.91 -0.84
N GLY A 185 -1.29 -7.93 -0.80
CA GLY A 185 -1.00 -8.77 -1.95
C GLY A 185 -2.23 -9.50 -2.50
N MET A 186 -3.13 -9.97 -1.63
CA MET A 186 -4.38 -10.63 -2.05
C MET A 186 -5.34 -9.66 -2.74
N GLN A 187 -5.44 -8.41 -2.26
CA GLN A 187 -6.27 -7.37 -2.90
C GLN A 187 -5.69 -6.92 -4.24
N ASP A 188 -4.36 -6.93 -4.36
CA ASP A 188 -3.66 -6.61 -5.61
C ASP A 188 -3.61 -7.78 -6.61
N GLY A 189 -4.20 -8.95 -6.29
CA GLY A 189 -4.14 -10.13 -7.15
C GLY A 189 -2.73 -10.72 -7.32
N SER A 190 -1.84 -10.49 -6.34
CA SER A 190 -0.45 -10.91 -6.40
C SER A 190 -0.29 -12.43 -6.30
N TRP A 191 0.45 -13.01 -7.25
CA TRP A 191 0.72 -14.45 -7.32
C TRP A 191 1.44 -15.05 -6.11
N TRP A 192 2.23 -14.26 -5.38
CA TRP A 192 3.00 -14.73 -4.22
C TRP A 192 2.17 -14.73 -2.93
N ALA A 193 1.05 -13.99 -2.90
CA ALA A 193 0.27 -13.78 -1.69
C ALA A 193 -0.38 -15.08 -1.16
N PRO A 194 -0.99 -15.95 -2.00
CA PRO A 194 -1.53 -17.23 -1.54
C PRO A 194 -0.49 -18.13 -0.86
N TYR A 195 0.68 -18.30 -1.49
CA TYR A 195 1.77 -19.12 -0.93
C TYR A 195 2.29 -18.58 0.40
N LEU A 196 2.43 -17.25 0.50
CA LEU A 196 2.89 -16.62 1.72
C LEU A 196 1.83 -16.72 2.83
N GLU A 197 0.55 -16.67 2.48
CA GLU A 197 -0.57 -16.84 3.40
C GLU A 197 -0.67 -18.27 3.94
N THR A 198 -0.46 -19.28 3.08
CA THR A 198 -0.34 -20.70 3.48
C THR A 198 0.78 -20.87 4.51
N LEU A 199 1.97 -20.33 4.22
CA LEU A 199 3.11 -20.40 5.15
C LEU A 199 2.81 -19.66 6.46
N ARG A 200 2.26 -18.45 6.40
CA ARG A 200 1.92 -17.64 7.58
C ARG A 200 0.93 -18.37 8.49
N CYS A 201 -0.10 -18.98 7.92
CA CYS A 201 -1.10 -19.73 8.68
C CYS A 201 -0.50 -20.99 9.32
N PHE A 202 0.32 -21.72 8.58
CA PHE A 202 1.03 -22.89 9.11
C PHE A 202 1.94 -22.52 10.29
N LEU A 203 2.76 -21.48 10.14
CA LEU A 203 3.65 -21.02 11.20
C LEU A 203 2.90 -20.55 12.44
N TYR A 204 1.74 -19.89 12.27
CA TYR A 204 0.90 -19.52 13.40
C TYR A 204 0.38 -20.74 14.16
N VAL A 205 -0.14 -21.74 13.45
CA VAL A 205 -0.66 -22.98 14.07
C VAL A 205 0.44 -23.72 14.82
N LEU A 206 1.64 -23.82 14.25
CA LEU A 206 2.80 -24.40 14.93
C LEU A 206 3.15 -23.62 16.21
N TYR A 207 3.17 -22.29 16.14
CA TYR A 207 3.45 -21.45 17.29
C TYR A 207 2.39 -21.61 18.40
N ALA A 208 1.11 -21.56 18.04
CA ALA A 208 -0.01 -21.67 18.97
C ALA A 208 -0.13 -23.07 19.61
N HIS A 209 0.42 -24.11 18.98
CA HIS A 209 0.53 -25.44 19.57
C HIS A 209 1.52 -25.49 20.76
N HIS A 210 2.57 -24.66 20.73
CA HIS A 210 3.59 -24.63 21.78
C HIS A 210 3.38 -23.53 22.82
N ALA A 211 2.69 -22.45 22.48
CA ALA A 211 2.50 -21.29 23.35
C ALA A 211 1.07 -20.73 23.25
N HIS A 212 0.46 -20.50 24.41
CA HIS A 212 -0.82 -19.80 24.50
C HIS A 212 -0.65 -18.30 24.20
N VAL A 213 -1.45 -17.79 23.26
CA VAL A 213 -1.39 -16.39 22.83
C VAL A 213 -2.26 -15.53 23.75
N THR A 214 -3.37 -16.07 24.23
CA THR A 214 -4.31 -15.38 25.12
C THR A 214 -4.50 -16.17 26.42
N PRO A 215 -4.90 -15.52 27.52
CA PRO A 215 -5.20 -16.21 28.77
C PRO A 215 -6.51 -17.01 28.71
N TYR A 216 -7.24 -16.93 27.60
CA TYR A 216 -8.56 -17.52 27.42
C TYR A 216 -8.45 -18.70 26.43
N PRO A 217 -8.45 -19.96 26.89
CA PRO A 217 -8.25 -21.13 26.02
C PRO A 217 -9.25 -21.23 24.87
N VAL A 218 -10.49 -20.75 25.09
CA VAL A 218 -11.54 -20.72 24.06
C VAL A 218 -11.15 -19.79 22.90
N VAL A 219 -10.53 -18.64 23.22
CA VAL A 219 -10.09 -17.67 22.20
C VAL A 219 -8.90 -18.23 21.42
N ASP A 220 -7.94 -18.85 22.10
CA ASP A 220 -6.81 -19.53 21.43
C ASP A 220 -7.30 -20.66 20.52
N GLY A 221 -8.27 -21.46 20.96
CA GLY A 221 -8.88 -22.48 20.13
C GLY A 221 -9.57 -21.91 18.88
N ALA A 222 -10.29 -20.79 19.03
CA ALA A 222 -10.93 -20.11 17.91
C ALA A 222 -9.91 -19.52 16.92
N LEU A 223 -8.81 -18.95 17.41
CA LEU A 223 -7.73 -18.46 16.57
C LEU A 223 -7.06 -19.60 15.80
N VAL A 224 -6.70 -20.69 16.48
CA VAL A 224 -6.12 -21.88 15.83
C VAL A 224 -7.07 -22.43 14.76
N ALA A 225 -8.38 -22.52 15.04
CA ALA A 225 -9.37 -22.95 14.05
C ALA A 225 -9.42 -22.00 12.84
N CYS A 226 -9.43 -20.68 13.06
CA CYS A 226 -9.43 -19.67 11.99
C CYS A 226 -8.20 -19.80 11.08
N PHE A 227 -7.02 -19.92 11.68
CA PHE A 227 -5.77 -20.06 10.93
C PHE A 227 -5.60 -21.44 10.28
N LEU A 228 -6.12 -22.52 10.88
CA LEU A 228 -6.18 -23.84 10.26
C LEU A 228 -7.09 -23.84 9.02
N LEU A 229 -8.26 -23.21 9.12
CA LEU A 229 -9.16 -23.05 7.98
C LEU A 229 -8.48 -22.24 6.86
N GLY A 230 -7.82 -21.13 7.20
CA GLY A 230 -7.01 -20.36 6.26
C GLY A 230 -5.92 -21.21 5.60
N PHE A 231 -5.16 -21.98 6.38
CA PHE A 231 -4.13 -22.88 5.86
C PHE A 231 -4.69 -23.87 4.83
N PHE A 232 -5.80 -24.55 5.12
CA PHE A 232 -6.36 -25.53 4.18
C PHE A 232 -6.97 -24.89 2.92
N VAL A 233 -7.60 -23.72 3.06
CA VAL A 233 -8.15 -22.97 1.92
C VAL A 233 -7.03 -22.58 0.96
N TRP A 234 -5.96 -21.98 1.47
CA TRP A 234 -4.86 -21.50 0.63
C TRP A 234 -3.94 -22.63 0.16
N LEU A 235 -3.71 -23.65 0.97
CA LEU A 235 -2.99 -24.84 0.54
C LEU A 235 -3.70 -25.53 -0.64
N ARG A 236 -5.03 -25.67 -0.58
CA ARG A 236 -5.79 -26.22 -1.70
C ARG A 236 -5.63 -25.38 -2.96
N HIS A 237 -5.79 -24.06 -2.84
CA HIS A 237 -5.58 -23.13 -3.95
C HIS A 237 -4.18 -23.25 -4.56
N ASP A 238 -3.15 -23.33 -3.72
CA ASP A 238 -1.76 -23.45 -4.14
C ASP A 238 -1.50 -24.79 -4.85
N LEU A 239 -2.06 -25.89 -4.34
CA LEU A 239 -1.97 -27.21 -4.97
C LEU A 239 -2.71 -27.26 -6.31
N GLU A 240 -3.91 -26.68 -6.40
CA GLU A 240 -4.65 -26.54 -7.67
C GLU A 240 -3.87 -25.68 -8.67
N GLY A 241 -3.20 -24.61 -8.22
CA GLY A 241 -2.33 -23.78 -9.05
C GLY A 241 -1.07 -24.47 -9.54
N VAL A 242 -0.50 -25.40 -8.76
CA VAL A 242 0.66 -26.21 -9.16
C VAL A 242 0.27 -27.34 -10.12
N VAL A 243 -0.86 -28.02 -9.87
CA VAL A 243 -1.38 -29.13 -10.70
C VAL A 243 -1.99 -28.62 -12.01
N GLY A 244 -2.64 -27.44 -11.99
CA GLY A 244 -3.27 -26.81 -13.16
C GLY A 244 -2.29 -26.22 -14.18
N GLY A 245 -0.98 -26.31 -13.94
CA GLY A 245 0.04 -25.77 -14.82
C GLY A 245 0.16 -24.26 -14.70
N THR A 246 1.40 -23.81 -14.50
CA THR A 246 1.85 -22.41 -14.48
C THR A 246 1.75 -21.74 -15.86
N THR A 247 0.65 -21.92 -16.57
CA THR A 247 0.39 -21.38 -17.91
C THR A 247 -0.52 -20.15 -17.88
N SER A 248 -1.46 -20.04 -16.92
CA SER A 248 -2.45 -18.93 -16.92
C SER A 248 -1.91 -17.61 -16.35
N LEU A 249 -1.22 -17.62 -15.21
CA LEU A 249 -0.82 -16.38 -14.52
C LEU A 249 0.42 -15.70 -15.13
N LYS A 250 1.23 -16.42 -15.92
CA LYS A 250 2.35 -15.84 -16.68
C LYS A 250 1.92 -15.36 -18.08
N SER A 251 0.91 -15.98 -18.70
CA SER A 251 0.37 -15.53 -20.00
C SER A 251 -0.47 -14.26 -19.85
N GLU A 252 -1.32 -14.17 -18.82
CA GLU A 252 -2.11 -12.95 -18.56
C GLU A 252 -1.23 -11.76 -18.18
N ARG A 253 -0.16 -11.97 -17.42
CA ARG A 253 0.79 -10.89 -17.07
C ARG A 253 1.61 -10.39 -18.26
N LYS A 254 1.80 -11.21 -19.30
CA LYS A 254 2.38 -10.77 -20.58
C LYS A 254 1.36 -9.99 -21.41
N LEU A 255 0.10 -10.41 -21.42
CA LEU A 255 -0.97 -9.77 -22.19
C LEU A 255 -1.39 -8.40 -21.61
N VAL A 256 -1.47 -8.27 -20.28
CA VAL A 256 -1.80 -7.00 -19.60
C VAL A 256 -0.65 -6.00 -19.66
N LYS A 257 0.60 -6.43 -19.79
CA LYS A 257 1.75 -5.54 -20.04
C LYS A 257 1.95 -5.18 -21.52
N SER A 258 1.18 -5.77 -22.44
CA SER A 258 1.28 -5.55 -23.89
C SER A 258 0.05 -4.89 -24.52
N GLY A 259 -0.96 -4.54 -23.73
CA GLY A 259 -2.12 -3.73 -24.14
C GLY A 259 -2.08 -2.38 -23.45
#